data_AF-A0A7J3SKN9-F1
#
_entry.id   AF-A0A7J3SKN9-F1
#
_cell.length_a   1.000
_cell.length_b   1.000
_cell.length_c   1.000
_cell.angle_alpha   90.00
_cell.angle_beta   90.00
_cell.angle_gamma   90.00
#
_symmetry.space_group_name_H-M   'P 1'
#
loop_
_entity.id
_entity.type
_entity.pdbx_description
1 polymer ?
#
loop_
_entity_poly.entity_id
_entity_poly.type
_entity_poly.pdbx_seq_one_letter_code
_entity_poly.pdbx_strand_id
1 'polypeptide(L)'
;MVKAYRIFYTTFYEEEHERVKVALKELIKEEPIEHKSFVKEFRYIEFKSDSLVPGLENKIAEIVASIVGKEKGIKVDYINV
;
A
#
# COMPACT_ATOMS: atom_id res chain seq x y z
N MET A 1 -0.11 0.90 20.91
CA MET A 1 0.54 2.01 20.17
C MET A 1 0.30 1.65 18.75
N VAL A 2 -0.55 2.42 18.08
CA VAL A 2 -1.12 1.94 16.82
C VAL A 2 -0.05 2.02 15.77
N LYS A 3 0.17 0.96 15.01
CA LYS A 3 1.18 0.97 13.95
C LYS A 3 0.50 1.08 12.59
N ALA A 4 1.25 1.50 11.59
CA ALA A 4 0.75 1.57 10.24
C ALA A 4 1.79 1.22 9.18
N TYR A 5 1.31 0.58 8.10
CA TYR A 5 1.97 0.57 6.81
C TYR A 5 1.35 1.65 5.93
N ARG A 6 2.17 2.56 5.42
CA ARG A 6 1.77 3.58 4.45
C ARG A 6 2.40 3.27 3.11
N ILE A 7 1.56 3.13 2.10
CA ILE A 7 1.94 2.58 0.81
C ILE A 7 1.54 3.58 -0.26
N PHE A 8 2.53 4.10 -0.95
CA PHE A 8 2.40 5.12 -1.98
C PHE A 8 2.88 4.55 -3.31
N TYR A 9 2.13 4.80 -4.37
CA TYR A 9 2.50 4.41 -5.73
C TYR A 9 1.68 5.21 -6.73
N THR A 10 2.03 5.10 -8.01
CA THR A 10 1.29 5.76 -9.09
C THR A 10 0.65 4.76 -10.04
N THR A 11 -0.62 4.98 -10.38
CA THR A 11 -1.31 4.28 -11.46
C THR A 11 -2.48 5.12 -12.00
N PHE A 12 -2.68 5.08 -13.31
CA PHE A 12 -3.83 5.71 -13.98
C PHE A 12 -5.04 4.77 -14.07
N TYR A 13 -4.88 3.50 -13.70
CA TYR A 13 -5.87 2.45 -13.90
C TYR A 13 -6.49 2.03 -12.57
N GLU A 14 -7.80 2.22 -12.42
CA GLU A 14 -8.54 1.79 -11.22
C GLU A 14 -8.45 0.27 -11.01
N GLU A 15 -8.42 -0.52 -12.08
CA GLU A 15 -8.29 -1.98 -11.98
C GLU A 15 -6.97 -2.39 -11.30
N GLU A 16 -5.85 -1.73 -11.64
CA GLU A 16 -4.57 -1.98 -10.99
C GLU A 16 -4.62 -1.60 -9.51
N HIS A 17 -5.25 -0.46 -9.19
CA HIS A 17 -5.45 -0.01 -7.81
C HIS A 17 -6.26 -1.03 -6.98
N GLU A 18 -7.37 -1.55 -7.54
CA GLU A 18 -8.17 -2.60 -6.90
C GLU A 18 -7.37 -3.88 -6.67
N ARG A 19 -6.61 -4.33 -7.68
CA ARG A 19 -5.74 -5.51 -7.56
C ARG A 19 -4.69 -5.34 -6.47
N VAL A 20 -4.09 -4.15 -6.33
CA VAL A 20 -3.16 -3.85 -5.24
C VAL A 20 -3.86 -3.95 -3.88
N LYS A 21 -5.06 -3.37 -3.73
CA LYS A 21 -5.82 -3.45 -2.47
C LYS A 21 -6.09 -4.89 -2.05
N VAL A 22 -6.57 -5.72 -2.99
CA VAL A 22 -6.86 -7.13 -2.74
C VAL A 22 -5.60 -7.88 -2.31
N ALA A 23 -4.51 -7.76 -3.08
CA ALA A 23 -3.26 -8.47 -2.80
C ALA A 23 -2.63 -8.06 -1.45
N LEU A 24 -2.67 -6.77 -1.12
CA LEU A 24 -2.12 -6.27 0.15
C LEU A 24 -2.99 -6.64 1.35
N LYS A 25 -4.32 -6.62 1.20
CA LYS A 25 -5.26 -7.13 2.22
C LYS A 25 -5.00 -8.60 2.52
N GLU A 26 -4.76 -9.42 1.49
CA GLU A 26 -4.42 -10.83 1.67
C GLU A 26 -3.09 -11.03 2.39
N LEU A 27 -2.09 -10.17 2.16
CA LEU A 27 -0.80 -10.23 2.84
C LEU A 27 -0.90 -9.77 4.31
N ILE A 28 -1.50 -8.59 4.53
CA ILE A 28 -1.46 -7.88 5.81
C ILE A 28 -2.57 -8.35 6.77
N LYS A 29 -3.65 -8.94 6.24
CA LYS A 29 -4.82 -9.40 6.99
C LYS A 29 -5.57 -8.29 7.75
N GLU A 30 -5.45 -7.07 7.25
CA GLU A 30 -6.16 -5.88 7.75
C GLU A 30 -6.88 -5.20 6.57
N GLU A 31 -7.91 -4.40 6.84
CA GLU A 31 -8.60 -3.64 5.79
C GLU A 31 -7.76 -2.44 5.32
N PRO A 32 -7.67 -2.17 4.00
CA PRO A 32 -7.00 -0.98 3.49
C PRO A 32 -7.85 0.27 3.76
N ILE A 33 -7.18 1.33 4.19
CA ILE A 33 -7.74 2.68 4.28
C ILE A 33 -7.23 3.48 3.08
N GLU A 34 -8.15 3.92 2.23
CA GLU A 34 -7.81 4.69 1.04
C GLU A 34 -7.80 6.18 1.34
N HIS A 35 -6.72 6.86 0.96
CA HIS A 35 -6.61 8.30 1.06
C HIS A 35 -6.67 8.91 -0.33
N LYS A 36 -7.62 9.83 -0.53
CA LYS A 36 -7.76 10.54 -1.81
C LYS A 36 -6.62 11.54 -1.98
N SER A 37 -5.99 11.48 -3.14
CA SER A 37 -5.05 12.50 -3.61
C SER A 37 -5.76 13.47 -4.55
N PHE A 38 -5.27 14.71 -4.58
CA PHE A 38 -5.65 15.67 -5.63
C PHE A 38 -5.08 15.29 -7.00
N VAL A 39 -3.95 14.58 -6.99
CA VAL A 39 -3.29 14.04 -8.19
C VAL A 39 -3.88 12.66 -8.46
N LYS A 40 -4.63 12.52 -9.57
CA LYS A 40 -5.47 11.33 -9.84
C LYS A 40 -4.69 10.03 -9.90
N GLU A 41 -3.48 10.08 -10.43
CA GLU A 41 -2.61 8.92 -10.57
C GLU A 41 -1.95 8.50 -9.26
N PHE A 42 -1.89 9.39 -8.27
CA PHE A 42 -1.24 9.10 -7.00
C PHE A 42 -2.18 8.34 -6.07
N ARG A 43 -1.76 7.15 -5.66
CA ARG A 43 -2.49 6.28 -4.74
C ARG A 43 -1.78 6.22 -3.40
N TYR A 44 -2.59 6.33 -2.35
CA TYR A 44 -2.14 6.17 -0.98
C TYR A 44 -3.09 5.23 -0.24
N ILE A 45 -2.53 4.10 0.19
CA ILE A 45 -3.20 3.11 1.04
C ILE A 45 -2.49 3.07 2.40
N GLU A 46 -3.28 3.12 3.47
CA GLU A 46 -2.81 2.90 4.84
C GLU A 46 -3.43 1.60 5.40
N PHE A 47 -2.62 0.77 6.05
CA PHE A 47 -3.10 -0.33 6.89
C PHE A 47 -2.71 -0.03 8.32
N LYS A 48 -3.65 -0.04 9.25
CA LYS A 48 -3.45 0.44 10.62
C LYS A 48 -3.99 -0.55 11.65
N SER A 49 -3.12 -1.05 12.52
CA SER A 49 -3.49 -1.98 13.59
C SER A 49 -2.37 -2.08 14.63
N ASP A 50 -2.72 -2.38 15.89
CA ASP A 50 -1.73 -2.64 16.94
C ASP A 50 -0.96 -3.97 16.70
N SER A 51 -1.56 -4.89 15.93
CA SER A 51 -1.04 -6.22 15.61
C SER A 51 0.13 -6.20 14.61
N LEU A 52 0.29 -5.11 13.85
CA LEU A 52 1.28 -5.04 12.77
C LEU A 52 2.71 -5.16 13.31
N VAL A 53 3.57 -5.77 12.52
CA VAL A 53 5.01 -5.90 12.78
C VAL A 53 5.78 -5.39 11.57
N PRO A 54 6.96 -4.77 11.75
CA PRO A 54 7.81 -4.38 10.64
C PRO A 54 8.39 -5.62 9.93
N GLY A 55 8.94 -5.45 8.73
CA GLY A 55 9.61 -6.50 7.95
C GLY A 55 8.88 -6.95 6.70
N LEU A 56 7.67 -6.45 6.42
CA LEU A 56 6.94 -6.73 5.19
C LEU A 56 7.17 -5.68 4.09
N GLU A 57 7.92 -4.60 4.36
CA GLU A 57 8.06 -3.43 3.48
C GLU A 57 8.53 -3.83 2.08
N ASN A 58 9.59 -4.63 2.00
CA ASN A 58 10.12 -5.13 0.72
C ASN A 58 9.10 -6.02 0.00
N LYS A 59 8.37 -6.87 0.75
CA LYS A 59 7.38 -7.77 0.16
C LYS A 59 6.18 -7.03 -0.38
N ILE A 60 5.72 -6.00 0.35
CA ILE A 60 4.69 -5.06 -0.09
C ILE A 60 5.16 -4.38 -1.38
N ALA A 61 6.37 -3.83 -1.40
CA ALA A 61 6.91 -3.16 -2.57
C ALA A 61 7.00 -4.08 -3.80
N GLU A 62 7.43 -5.33 -3.61
CA GLU A 62 7.45 -6.36 -4.67
C GLU A 62 6.06 -6.65 -5.23
N ILE A 63 5.06 -6.84 -4.36
CA ILE A 63 3.67 -7.12 -4.78
C ILE A 63 3.12 -5.94 -5.58
N VAL A 64 3.26 -4.72 -5.05
CA VAL A 64 2.81 -3.51 -5.75
C VAL A 64 3.51 -3.41 -7.10
N ALA A 65 4.84 -3.58 -7.15
CA ALA A 65 5.61 -3.52 -8.39
C ALA A 65 5.21 -4.59 -9.42
N SER A 66 4.79 -5.78 -8.98
CA SER A 66 4.30 -6.84 -9.87
C SER A 66 2.96 -6.51 -10.53
N ILE A 67 2.21 -5.56 -9.96
CA ILE A 67 0.90 -5.14 -10.47
C ILE A 67 1.01 -3.87 -11.31
N VAL A 68 1.68 -2.83 -10.79
CA VAL A 68 1.71 -1.50 -11.44
C VAL A 68 2.97 -1.21 -12.24
N GLY A 69 4.03 -2.02 -12.09
CA GLY A 69 5.36 -1.78 -12.66
C GLY A 69 6.35 -1.17 -11.66
N LYS A 70 7.65 -1.47 -11.83
CA LYS A 70 8.72 -1.07 -10.91
C LYS A 70 9.04 0.44 -10.96
N GLU A 71 8.75 1.08 -12.07
CA GLU A 71 9.04 2.48 -12.36
C GLU A 71 8.04 3.46 -11.72
N LYS A 72 6.96 2.97 -11.11
CA LYS A 72 5.83 3.78 -10.61
C LYS A 72 6.02 4.45 -9.25
N GLY A 73 7.27 4.65 -8.82
CA GLY A 73 7.57 5.41 -7.59
C GLY A 73 6.92 4.80 -6.34
N ILE A 74 7.19 3.51 -6.10
CA ILE A 74 6.63 2.78 -4.97
C ILE A 74 7.41 3.13 -3.70
N LYS A 75 6.69 3.59 -2.67
CA LYS A 75 7.25 3.84 -1.34
C LYS A 75 6.41 3.13 -0.29
N VAL A 76 7.07 2.43 0.62
CA VAL A 76 6.44 1.74 1.73
C VAL A 76 7.10 2.20 3.02
N ASP A 77 6.33 2.82 3.90
CA ASP A 77 6.77 3.25 5.22
C ASP A 77 6.08 2.40 6.31
N TYR A 78 6.82 1.97 7.33
CA TYR A 78 6.27 1.43 8.57
C TYR A 78 6.47 2.45 9.69
N ILE A 79 5.40 2.79 10.40
CA ILE A 79 5.43 3.82 11.44
C ILE A 79 4.68 3.40 12.69
N ASN A 80 5.07 4.00 13.82
CA ASN A 80 4.26 4.05 15.03
C ASN A 80 3.45 5.36 15.00
N VAL A 81 2.13 5.24 15.15
CA VAL A 81 1.13 6.32 15.11
C VAL A 81 0.69 6.72 16.52
#